data_AF-A0A3L7UI22-F1
#
_entry.id   AF-A0A3L7UI22-F1
#
_cell.length_a   1.000
_cell.length_b   1.000
_cell.length_c   1.000
_cell.angle_alpha   90.00
_cell.angle_beta   90.00
_cell.angle_gamma   90.00
#
_symmetry.space_group_name_H-M   'P 1'
#
loop_
_entity.id
_entity.type
_entity.pdbx_description
1 polymer ?
#
loop_
_entity_poly.entity_id
_entity_poly.type
_entity_poly.pdbx_seq_one_letter_code
_entity_poly.pdbx_strand_id
1 'polypeptide(L)' 'MPTIELIESFSQFARARVDQAGSDLAIDDLYDEWRAQHPPTDDLLAIKASLRDMEQGETGRPFDDFAATFRSRNGIPESP' A
#
# COMPACT_ATOMS: atom_id res chain seq x y z
N MET A 1 -0.33 -0.78 14.67
CA MET A 1 -1.04 -1.70 15.58
C MET A 1 -0.08 -2.78 16.03
N PRO A 2 -0.05 -3.17 17.32
CA PRO A 2 0.64 -4.35 17.80
C PRO A 2 0.13 -5.63 17.12
N THR A 3 0.97 -6.65 16.99
CA THR A 3 0.66 -7.90 16.28
C THR A 3 -0.59 -8.62 16.81
N ILE A 4 -0.81 -8.60 18.13
CA ILE A 4 -1.95 -9.25 18.79
C ILE A 4 -3.28 -8.58 18.40
N GLU A 5 -3.35 -7.25 18.44
CA GLU A 5 -4.55 -6.50 18.05
C GLU A 5 -4.91 -6.74 16.58
N LEU A 6 -3.90 -6.94 15.73
CA LEU A 6 -4.07 -7.24 14.31
C LEU A 6 -4.70 -8.61 14.07
N ILE A 7 -4.25 -9.62 14.82
CA ILE A 7 -4.80 -10.98 14.78
C ILE A 7 -6.26 -10.98 15.29
N GLU A 8 -6.54 -10.25 16.36
CA GLU A 8 -7.88 -10.14 16.92
C GLU A 8 -8.85 -9.45 15.94
N SER A 9 -8.43 -8.34 15.33
CA SER A 9 -9.20 -7.61 14.32
C SER A 9 -9.55 -8.49 13.12
N PHE A 10 -8.56 -9.21 12.56
CA PHE A 10 -8.79 -10.13 11.45
C PHE A 10 -9.72 -11.28 11.84
N SER A 11 -9.51 -11.89 13.02
CA SER A 11 -10.35 -12.99 13.51
C SER A 11 -11.82 -12.58 13.67
N GLN A 12 -12.06 -11.37 14.17
CA GLN A 12 -13.41 -10.83 14.31
C GLN A 12 -14.06 -10.58 12.94
N PHE A 13 -13.31 -10.03 11.98
CA PHE A 13 -13.78 -9.83 10.61
C PHE A 13 -14.12 -11.15 9.90
N ALA A 14 -13.21 -12.13 9.95
CA ALA A 14 -13.38 -13.41 9.29
C ALA A 14 -14.63 -14.16 9.81
N ARG A 15 -14.87 -14.14 11.12
CA ARG A 15 -16.10 -14.71 11.72
C ARG A 15 -17.36 -14.05 11.18
N ALA A 16 -17.42 -12.73 11.21
CA ALA A 16 -18.57 -11.98 10.71
C ALA A 16 -18.84 -12.26 9.22
N ARG A 17 -17.79 -12.44 8.42
CA ARG A 17 -17.90 -12.69 6.98
C ARG A 17 -18.37 -14.11 6.67
N VAL A 18 -17.87 -15.12 7.39
CA VAL A 18 -18.31 -16.51 7.27
C VAL A 18 -19.80 -16.66 7.63
N ASP A 19 -20.24 -15.97 8.69
CA ASP A 19 -21.65 -15.98 9.11
C ASP A 19 -22.59 -15.36 8.05
N GLN A 20 -22.10 -14.43 7.23
CA GLN A 20 -22.89 -13.72 6.22
C GLN A 20 -22.88 -14.36 4.83
N ALA A 21 -21.73 -14.89 4.38
CA ALA A 21 -21.52 -15.35 3.02
C ALA A 21 -21.50 -16.88 2.85
N GLY A 22 -21.54 -17.63 3.96
CA GLY A 22 -21.42 -19.08 3.93
C GLY A 22 -19.95 -19.54 3.88
N SER A 23 -19.73 -20.84 4.09
CA SER A 23 -18.44 -21.42 4.43
C SER A 23 -17.44 -21.60 3.26
N ASP A 24 -17.72 -21.06 2.08
CA ASP A 24 -16.94 -21.32 0.86
C ASP A 24 -15.85 -20.26 0.56
N LEU A 25 -15.66 -19.28 1.46
CA LEU A 25 -14.61 -18.28 1.31
C LEU A 25 -13.24 -18.83 1.72
N ALA A 26 -12.25 -18.69 0.84
CA ALA A 26 -10.87 -19.01 1.19
C ALA A 26 -10.34 -17.99 2.21
N ILE A 27 -9.46 -18.44 3.11
CA ILE A 27 -8.89 -17.58 4.15
C ILE A 27 -8.05 -16.43 3.57
N ASP A 28 -7.42 -16.65 2.43
CA ASP A 28 -6.63 -15.64 1.72
C ASP A 28 -7.54 -14.52 1.19
N ASP A 29 -8.69 -14.87 0.61
CA ASP A 29 -9.68 -13.88 0.14
C ASP A 29 -10.22 -13.03 1.29
N LEU A 30 -10.47 -13.65 2.45
CA LEU A 30 -10.89 -12.95 3.66
C LEU A 30 -9.81 -11.99 4.17
N TYR A 31 -8.54 -12.41 4.09
CA TYR A 31 -7.41 -11.59 4.52
C TYR A 31 -7.21 -10.38 3.60
N ASP A 32 -7.31 -10.59 2.29
CA ASP A 32 -7.21 -9.51 1.30
C ASP A 32 -8.36 -8.51 1.44
N GLU A 33 -9.60 -8.98 1.62
CA GLU A 33 -10.77 -8.11 1.87
C GLU A 33 -10.59 -7.29 3.16
N TRP A 34 -10.11 -7.93 4.24
CA TRP A 34 -9.84 -7.25 5.51
C TRP A 34 -8.75 -6.19 5.36
N ARG A 35 -7.65 -6.50 4.67
CA ARG A 35 -6.54 -5.56 4.43
C ARG A 35 -6.94 -4.36 3.58
N ALA A 36 -7.83 -4.54 2.61
CA ALA A 36 -8.34 -3.43 1.80
C ALA A 36 -9.10 -2.41 2.68
N GLN A 37 -9.76 -2.88 3.73
CA GLN A 37 -10.49 -2.05 4.70
C GLN A 37 -9.61 -1.53 5.84
N HIS A 38 -8.48 -2.21 6.11
CA HIS A 38 -7.53 -1.88 7.18
C HIS A 38 -6.13 -1.69 6.59
N PRO A 39 -5.92 -0.65 5.75
CA PRO A 39 -4.61 -0.37 5.20
C PRO A 39 -3.62 -0.12 6.35
N PRO A 40 -2.37 -0.59 6.22
CA PRO A 40 -1.39 -0.42 7.26
C PRO A 40 -1.12 1.08 7.45
N THR A 41 -0.89 1.48 8.70
CA THR A 41 -0.75 2.89 9.08
C THR A 41 0.37 3.60 8.32
N ASP A 42 1.44 2.87 7.98
CA ASP A 42 2.59 3.42 7.27
C ASP A 42 2.24 3.85 5.84
N ASP A 43 1.37 3.10 5.14
CA ASP A 43 0.91 3.46 3.80
C ASP A 43 0.07 4.75 3.84
N LEU A 44 -0.79 4.89 4.86
CA LEU A 44 -1.56 6.12 5.07
C LEU A 44 -0.68 7.32 5.37
N LEU A 45 0.40 7.13 6.14
CA LEU A 45 1.38 8.19 6.44
C LEU A 45 2.16 8.59 5.18
N ALA A 46 2.58 7.63 4.36
CA ALA A 46 3.26 7.90 3.10
C ALA A 46 2.37 8.70 2.14
N ILE A 47 1.11 8.32 1.97
CA ILE A 47 0.14 9.05 1.14
C ILE A 47 -0.05 10.48 1.66
N LYS A 48 -0.21 10.66 2.98
CA LYS A 48 -0.35 11.99 3.59
C LYS A 48 0.89 12.86 3.41
N ALA A 49 2.08 12.27 3.44
CA ALA A 49 3.31 12.99 3.16
C ALA A 49 3.32 13.47 1.69
N SER A 50 3.07 12.58 0.74
CA SER A 50 3.03 12.93 -0.69
C SER A 50 2.00 14.01 -1.01
N LEU A 51 0.82 13.98 -0.37
CA LEU A 51 -0.18 15.04 -0.53
C LEU A 51 0.31 16.41 -0.04
N ARG A 52 0.99 16.44 1.11
CA ARG A 52 1.59 17.67 1.65
C ARG A 52 2.67 18.22 0.72
N ASP A 53 3.51 17.35 0.19
CA ASP A 53 4.58 17.74 -0.73
C ASP A 53 4.00 18.33 -2.02
N MET A 54 2.91 17.74 -2.54
CA MET A 54 2.14 18.29 -3.66
C MET A 54 1.54 19.66 -3.36
N GLU A 55 0.93 19.86 -2.18
CA GLU A 55 0.41 21.16 -1.73
C GLU A 55 1.52 22.22 -1.62
N GLN A 56 2.76 21.80 -1.35
CA GLN A 56 3.94 22.65 -1.32
C GLN A 56 4.57 22.89 -2.70
N GLY A 57 3.98 22.32 -3.75
CA GLY A 57 4.40 22.52 -5.14
C GLY A 57 5.24 21.40 -5.74
N GLU A 58 5.48 20.29 -5.02
CA GLU A 58 6.10 19.11 -5.61
C GLU A 58 5.14 18.40 -6.56
N THR A 59 5.31 18.63 -7.86
CA THR A 59 4.45 18.06 -8.91
C THR A 59 5.15 16.93 -9.69
N GLY A 60 6.25 16.43 -9.14
CA GLY A 60 7.13 15.48 -9.82
C GLY A 60 8.07 16.15 -10.82
N ARG A 61 8.54 15.37 -11.79
CA ARG A 61 9.41 15.84 -12.88
C ARG A 61 9.19 15.01 -14.15
N PRO A 62 9.53 15.53 -15.34
CA PRO A 62 9.53 14.74 -16.56
C PRO A 62 10.32 13.44 -16.40
N PHE A 63 9.79 12.35 -16.97
CA PHE A 63 10.40 11.04 -16.84
C PHE A 63 11.82 11.01 -17.43
N ASP A 64 12.05 11.66 -18.56
CA ASP A 64 13.35 11.65 -19.22
C ASP A 64 14.44 12.32 -18.37
N ASP A 65 14.11 13.45 -17.73
CA ASP A 65 15.00 14.13 -16.78
C ASP A 65 15.31 13.23 -15.57
N PHE A 66 14.29 12.51 -15.08
CA PHE A 66 14.47 11.51 -14.04
C PHE A 66 15.42 10.41 -14.48
N ALA A 67 15.15 9.81 -15.63
CA ALA A 67 15.86 8.64 -16.14
C ALA A 67 17.32 8.99 -16.44
N ALA A 68 17.60 10.13 -17.08
CA ALA A 68 18.96 10.61 -17.34
C ALA A 68 19.74 10.80 -16.02
N THR A 69 19.14 11.48 -15.04
CA THR A 69 19.75 11.68 -13.72
C THR A 69 20.01 10.35 -13.01
N PHE A 70 19.04 9.45 -13.03
CA PHE A 70 19.12 8.15 -12.37
C PHE A 70 20.19 7.27 -13.01
N ARG A 71 20.25 7.18 -14.34
CA ARG A 71 21.26 6.41 -15.07
C ARG A 71 22.67 6.91 -14.80
N SER A 72 22.88 8.24 -14.89
CA SER A 72 24.16 8.88 -14.60
C SER A 72 24.66 8.55 -13.19
N ARG A 73 23.78 8.66 -12.18
CA ARG A 73 24.12 8.35 -10.78
C ARG A 73 24.44 6.87 -10.52
N ASN A 74 23.87 5.96 -11.33
CA ASN A 74 23.98 4.52 -11.13
C ASN A 74 24.88 3.82 -12.17
N GLY A 75 25.55 4.56 -13.06
CA GLY A 75 26.42 4.00 -14.09
C GLY A 75 25.70 3.12 -15.11
N ILE A 76 24.41 3.37 -15.34
CA ILE A 76 23.60 2.60 -16.30
C ILE A 76 23.77 3.24 -17.70
N PRO A 77 24.12 2.48 -18.75
CA PRO A 77 24.22 3.02 -20.10
C PRO A 77 22.87 3.54 -20.59
N GLU A 78 22.87 4.57 -21.45
CA GLU A 78 21.66 4.94 -22.16
C GLU A 78 21.26 3.82 -23.13
N SER A 79 19.97 3.48 -23.17
CA SER A 79 19.47 2.62 -24.25
C SER A 79 19.65 3.31 -25.60
N PRO A 80 19.98 2.57 -26.66
CA PRO A 80 20.10 3.12 -28.01
C PRO A 80 18.79 3.71 -28.54
#